data_AF-A0A2V5GTP7-F1
#
_entry.id   AF-A0A2V5GTP7-F1
#
_cell.length_a   1.000
_cell.length_b   1.000
_cell.length_c   1.000
_cell.angle_alpha   90.00
_cell.angle_beta   90.00
_cell.angle_gamma   90.00
#
_symmetry.space_group_name_H-M   'P 1'
#
loop_
_entity.id
_entity.type
_entity.pdbx_description
1 polymer ?
#
loop_
_entity_poly.entity_id
_entity_poly.type
_entity_poly.pdbx_seq_one_letter_code
_entity_poly.pdbx_strand_id
1 'polypeptide(L)'
;MPTEPHGTFYQSQESYGLPSPNDSISEEGETLVPSDLECNSDTEEADVIQVKHLNQDEIIKKMIEALSRKCDNQPGYVYTFYDPNPESETSSIVKVGQAIDPVKRRGQHKSRCERTNWELNHAGSFRGYQCVERLVLIELHNLQSDDVCKCGTRHREYFKADETDASALIKSWQTWLQTYEPYTSTGVLKTVWKDRLDLFGSQSSKLFLCKTCETNRTATPDPNKIDCCIRAGWEAWANPTSATYKYQSVLALIKDTRASHSLTKLARCLLAIICLRLLIPAILHYFPLIPASSNAIFKAYALSSALGVVFDLGVSAILLLWISFGPNREIAPIEGTKASKSPRKEKSRGQNAAVDSKENRY
;
A
#
# COMPACT_ATOMS: atom_id res chain seq x y z
N MET A 1 21.95 -30.56 -11.28
CA MET A 1 22.68 -30.44 -10.01
C MET A 1 23.65 -29.29 -10.14
N PRO A 2 23.47 -28.19 -9.39
CA PRO A 2 24.48 -27.16 -9.27
C PRO A 2 25.14 -27.19 -7.88
N THR A 3 26.44 -27.03 -7.96
CA THR A 3 27.50 -27.10 -6.96
C THR A 3 27.45 -25.90 -6.01
N GLU A 4 27.67 -26.15 -4.72
CA GLU A 4 28.04 -25.13 -3.73
C GLU A 4 29.44 -24.56 -4.01
N PRO A 5 29.75 -23.39 -3.42
CA PRO A 5 31.07 -23.23 -2.83
C PRO A 5 31.03 -22.84 -1.35
N HIS A 6 31.80 -23.62 -0.60
CA HIS A 6 32.28 -23.40 0.76
C HIS A 6 32.96 -22.04 0.95
N GLY A 7 32.86 -21.51 2.17
CA GLY A 7 33.54 -20.30 2.63
C GLY A 7 34.89 -20.53 3.30
N THR A 8 35.49 -19.42 3.76
CA THR A 8 36.55 -19.30 4.79
C THR A 8 36.41 -17.87 5.36
N PHE A 9 35.99 -17.68 6.62
CA PHE A 9 36.78 -17.71 7.86
C PHE A 9 38.01 -16.79 7.85
N TYR A 10 37.88 -15.59 8.45
CA TYR A 10 38.99 -14.90 9.10
C TYR A 10 38.51 -14.32 10.43
N GLN A 11 39.17 -14.82 11.48
CA GLN A 11 39.09 -14.42 12.87
C GLN A 11 40.43 -13.76 13.19
N SER A 12 40.44 -12.57 13.77
CA SER A 12 41.62 -12.04 14.46
C SER A 12 41.17 -11.25 15.68
N GLN A 13 41.50 -11.81 16.84
CA GLN A 13 41.23 -11.31 18.18
C GLN A 13 42.13 -10.12 18.53
N GLU A 14 41.56 -9.26 19.37
CA GLU A 14 42.21 -8.19 20.11
C GLU A 14 43.17 -8.75 21.18
N SER A 15 44.27 -8.02 21.40
CA SER A 15 45.26 -8.25 22.45
C SER A 15 45.06 -7.25 23.58
N TYR A 16 44.81 -7.76 24.78
CA TYR A 16 44.69 -7.02 26.03
C TYR A 16 46.00 -6.37 26.47
N GLY A 17 45.91 -5.15 27.00
CA GLY A 17 46.97 -4.49 27.77
C GLY A 17 46.36 -3.58 28.83
N LEU A 18 46.36 -4.03 30.08
CA LEU A 18 46.17 -3.21 31.30
C LEU A 18 47.50 -2.51 31.64
N PRO A 19 47.46 -1.35 32.33
CA PRO A 19 47.63 -1.42 33.80
C PRO A 19 46.77 -0.44 34.62
N SER A 20 46.20 -1.02 35.68
CA SER A 20 46.09 -0.62 37.10
C SER A 20 46.02 0.83 37.65
N PRO A 21 45.49 0.98 38.89
CA PRO A 21 44.93 2.21 39.49
C PRO A 21 45.84 2.88 40.54
N ASN A 22 45.52 4.13 40.91
CA ASN A 22 45.31 4.57 42.31
C ASN A 22 45.21 6.11 42.49
N ASP A 23 44.48 6.48 43.55
CA ASP A 23 44.64 7.63 44.46
C ASP A 23 43.78 8.92 44.34
N SER A 24 42.66 8.92 45.10
CA SER A 24 42.47 9.62 46.41
C SER A 24 42.45 11.18 46.53
N ILE A 25 41.37 11.67 47.22
CA ILE A 25 41.27 12.81 48.19
C ILE A 25 41.14 14.24 47.58
N SER A 26 40.29 15.21 47.99
CA SER A 26 39.31 15.41 49.10
C SER A 26 38.30 16.57 48.81
N GLU A 27 37.16 16.55 49.53
CA GLU A 27 36.39 17.60 50.27
C GLU A 27 36.75 19.09 50.10
N GLU A 28 35.93 20.13 50.30
CA GLU A 28 34.53 20.45 50.67
C GLU A 28 34.39 21.99 50.50
N GLY A 29 33.16 22.55 50.44
CA GLY A 29 32.97 24.00 50.60
C GLY A 29 31.61 24.57 50.17
N GLU A 30 30.65 24.58 51.09
CA GLU A 30 29.34 25.25 51.01
C GLU A 30 29.45 26.80 51.01
N THR A 31 28.54 27.51 50.34
CA THR A 31 27.92 28.75 50.87
C THR A 31 26.58 29.04 50.17
N LEU A 32 25.56 29.40 50.96
CA LEU A 32 24.18 29.72 50.59
C LEU A 32 23.96 31.24 50.30
N VAL A 33 23.36 31.57 49.13
CA VAL A 33 22.14 32.43 48.87
C VAL A 33 22.15 33.95 49.26
N PRO A 34 21.32 34.89 48.72
CA PRO A 34 20.59 35.10 47.43
C PRO A 34 20.83 36.49 46.76
N SER A 35 20.36 36.72 45.51
CA SER A 35 19.44 37.84 45.13
C SER A 35 19.32 38.02 43.60
N ASP A 36 18.12 37.76 43.11
CA ASP A 36 17.32 38.49 42.12
C ASP A 36 18.00 39.54 41.24
N LEU A 37 17.99 39.30 39.93
CA LEU A 37 17.82 40.34 38.91
C LEU A 37 17.07 39.73 37.72
N GLU A 38 15.76 39.93 37.73
CA GLU A 38 14.88 39.78 36.57
C GLU A 38 15.39 40.69 35.44
N CYS A 39 15.76 40.08 34.32
CA CYS A 39 15.81 40.78 33.03
C CYS A 39 14.85 40.04 32.10
N ASN A 40 13.60 40.52 32.06
CA ASN A 40 12.64 40.17 31.02
C ASN A 40 13.20 40.66 29.69
N SER A 41 13.78 39.74 28.93
CA SER A 41 13.84 39.87 27.48
C SER A 41 12.80 38.91 26.92
N ASP A 42 11.59 39.44 26.73
CA ASP A 42 10.56 38.86 25.87
C ASP A 42 11.12 38.81 24.45
N THR A 43 11.96 37.82 24.19
CA THR A 43 12.19 37.36 22.82
C THR A 43 11.08 36.35 22.60
N GLU A 44 10.03 36.76 21.88
CA GLU A 44 9.07 35.84 21.28
C GLU A 44 9.88 34.85 20.42
N GLU A 45 10.24 33.73 21.04
CA GLU A 45 10.84 32.59 20.37
C GLU A 45 9.79 32.10 19.38
N ALA A 46 10.00 32.43 18.10
CA ALA A 46 9.14 32.03 17.01
C ALA A 46 8.93 30.52 17.13
N ASP A 47 7.69 30.11 17.43
CA ASP A 47 7.27 28.73 17.62
C ASP A 47 7.82 27.87 16.46
N VAL A 48 8.95 27.19 16.73
CA VAL A 48 9.61 26.34 15.73
C VAL A 48 8.69 25.16 15.57
N ILE A 49 7.78 25.23 14.60
CA ILE A 49 6.89 24.12 14.25
C ILE A 49 7.79 22.96 13.80
N GLN A 50 8.19 22.08 14.69
CA GLN A 50 8.94 20.87 14.36
C GLN A 50 8.01 19.89 13.64
N VAL A 51 8.54 19.11 12.69
CA VAL A 51 7.79 17.99 12.12
C VAL A 51 7.45 17.03 13.25
N LYS A 52 6.16 16.76 13.44
CA LYS A 52 5.69 15.80 14.44
C LYS A 52 6.25 14.43 14.12
N HIS A 53 7.21 13.96 14.92
CA HIS A 53 7.66 12.58 14.88
C HIS A 53 6.48 11.65 15.17
N LEU A 54 6.28 10.65 14.31
CA LEU A 54 5.20 9.67 14.45
C LEU A 54 5.71 8.42 15.14
N ASN A 55 4.90 7.85 16.03
CA ASN A 55 5.20 6.53 16.55
C ASN A 55 4.92 5.44 15.49
N GLN A 56 5.41 4.23 15.74
CA GLN A 56 5.27 3.11 14.82
C GLN A 56 3.80 2.80 14.47
N ASP A 57 2.89 2.83 15.43
CA ASP A 57 1.48 2.52 15.18
C ASP A 57 0.79 3.59 14.31
N GLU A 58 1.16 4.86 14.48
CA GLU A 58 0.71 5.97 13.63
C GLU A 58 1.22 5.79 12.19
N ILE A 59 2.48 5.40 11.99
CA ILE A 59 3.05 5.11 10.66
C ILE A 59 2.33 3.91 10.04
N ILE A 60 2.13 2.83 10.80
CA ILE A 60 1.44 1.64 10.32
C ILE A 60 0.02 1.98 9.87
N LYS A 61 -0.70 2.76 10.68
CA LYS A 61 -2.04 3.22 10.33
C LYS A 61 -2.06 4.02 9.03
N LYS A 62 -1.14 4.99 8.87
CA LYS A 62 -1.02 5.78 7.64
C LYS A 62 -0.70 4.92 6.42
N MET A 63 0.17 3.92 6.57
CA MET A 63 0.48 2.97 5.50
C MET A 63 -0.72 2.11 5.11
N ILE A 64 -1.47 1.58 6.09
CA ILE A 64 -2.71 0.83 5.83
C ILE A 64 -3.72 1.70 5.08
N GLU A 65 -3.91 2.95 5.51
CA GLU A 65 -4.77 3.90 4.82
C GLU A 65 -4.28 4.19 3.40
N ALA A 66 -2.96 4.33 3.19
CA ALA A 66 -2.37 4.60 1.89
C ALA A 66 -2.52 3.43 0.92
N LEU A 67 -2.30 2.20 1.37
CA LEU A 67 -2.47 0.96 0.60
C LEU A 67 -3.94 0.67 0.27
N SER A 68 -4.85 1.11 1.14
CA SER A 68 -6.30 0.95 0.92
C SER A 68 -6.88 1.96 -0.06
N ARG A 69 -6.17 3.06 -0.34
CA ARG A 69 -6.61 4.07 -1.32
C ARG A 69 -6.48 3.53 -2.74
N LYS A 70 -7.29 4.10 -3.63
CA LYS A 70 -7.21 3.83 -5.06
C LYS A 70 -5.81 4.17 -5.60
N CYS A 71 -5.22 3.25 -6.35
CA CYS A 71 -3.96 3.44 -7.06
C CYS A 71 -4.27 3.80 -8.53
N ASP A 72 -3.73 4.92 -9.02
CA ASP A 72 -3.89 5.31 -10.42
C ASP A 72 -3.10 4.35 -11.32
N ASN A 73 -3.66 4.02 -12.49
CA ASN A 73 -3.04 3.15 -13.48
C ASN A 73 -2.28 3.94 -14.56
N GLN A 74 -2.20 5.27 -14.46
CA GLN A 74 -1.41 6.08 -15.39
C GLN A 74 0.10 5.86 -15.19
N PRO A 75 0.88 5.81 -16.29
CA PRO A 75 2.33 5.74 -16.22
C PRO A 75 2.93 7.07 -15.76
N GLY A 76 4.01 6.99 -15.00
CA GLY A 76 4.83 8.12 -14.59
C GLY A 76 6.05 7.65 -13.81
N TYR A 77 6.72 8.59 -13.16
CA TYR A 77 8.01 8.37 -12.51
C TYR A 77 7.95 8.74 -11.04
N VAL A 78 8.59 7.93 -10.21
CA VAL A 78 9.05 8.34 -8.88
C VAL A 78 10.53 8.64 -9.00
N TYR A 79 10.96 9.75 -8.41
CA TYR A 79 12.31 10.28 -8.57
C TYR A 79 12.86 10.81 -7.25
N THR A 80 14.18 10.92 -7.19
CA THR A 80 14.93 11.65 -6.16
C THR A 80 15.59 12.88 -6.78
N PHE A 81 15.61 14.00 -6.05
CA PHE A 81 16.60 15.06 -6.27
C PHE A 81 17.53 15.13 -5.06
N TYR A 82 18.83 15.24 -5.30
CA TYR A 82 19.85 15.18 -4.24
C TYR A 82 21.06 16.03 -4.62
N ASP A 83 21.84 16.45 -3.64
CA ASP A 83 23.15 17.07 -3.89
C ASP A 83 24.22 15.98 -4.01
N PRO A 84 24.94 15.84 -5.14
CA PRO A 84 26.00 14.84 -5.27
C PRO A 84 27.23 15.15 -4.39
N ASN A 85 27.38 16.39 -3.93
CA ASN A 85 28.49 16.81 -3.07
C ASN A 85 27.95 17.57 -1.85
N PRO A 86 27.30 16.88 -0.89
CA PRO A 86 26.80 17.53 0.32
C PRO A 86 27.97 18.09 1.14
N GLU A 87 27.75 19.24 1.79
CA GLU A 87 28.78 19.89 2.62
C GLU A 87 29.17 19.03 3.84
N SER A 88 28.26 18.17 4.31
CA SER A 88 28.54 17.10 5.28
C SER A 88 27.58 15.92 5.08
N GLU A 89 27.99 14.71 5.45
CA GLU A 89 27.09 13.54 5.44
C GLU A 89 25.86 13.76 6.35
N THR A 90 26.04 14.46 7.47
CA THR A 90 24.96 14.83 8.40
C THR A 90 23.98 15.87 7.85
N SER A 91 24.29 16.49 6.70
CA SER A 91 23.43 17.45 5.99
C SER A 91 22.93 16.92 4.64
N SER A 92 23.07 15.61 4.40
CA SER A 92 22.51 14.93 3.23
C SER A 92 20.98 15.05 3.23
N ILE A 93 20.46 15.85 2.31
CA ILE A 93 19.02 16.02 2.09
C ILE A 93 18.66 15.49 0.72
N VAL A 94 17.71 14.56 0.69
CA VAL A 94 17.09 14.06 -0.53
C VAL A 94 15.64 14.55 -0.63
N LYS A 95 15.24 14.96 -1.83
CA LYS A 95 13.84 15.16 -2.18
C LYS A 95 13.32 13.91 -2.86
N VAL A 96 12.23 13.32 -2.37
CA VAL A 96 11.47 12.31 -3.12
C VAL A 96 10.28 12.98 -3.83
N GLY A 97 9.93 12.54 -5.04
CA GLY A 97 8.74 13.08 -5.70
C GLY A 97 8.23 12.22 -6.84
N GLN A 98 7.09 12.64 -7.38
CA GLN A 98 6.47 12.02 -8.54
C GLN A 98 6.22 13.02 -9.66
N ALA A 99 6.38 12.59 -10.91
CA ALA A 99 6.06 13.39 -12.09
C ALA A 99 5.81 12.51 -13.32
N ILE A 100 5.07 13.05 -14.29
CA ILE A 100 5.03 12.50 -15.65
C ILE A 100 6.32 12.87 -16.41
N ASP A 101 6.89 14.05 -16.13
CA ASP A 101 8.13 14.55 -16.72
C ASP A 101 9.10 15.02 -15.61
N PRO A 102 10.00 14.14 -15.13
CA PRO A 102 10.96 14.45 -14.07
C PRO A 102 11.97 15.52 -14.47
N VAL A 103 12.35 15.60 -15.74
CA VAL A 103 13.35 16.54 -16.24
C VAL A 103 12.80 17.97 -16.19
N LYS A 104 11.58 18.17 -16.68
CA LYS A 104 10.89 19.45 -16.54
C LYS A 104 10.69 19.82 -15.07
N ARG A 105 10.35 18.83 -14.23
CA ARG A 105 10.19 19.03 -12.79
C ARG A 105 11.49 19.42 -12.10
N ARG A 106 12.62 18.87 -12.51
CA ARG A 106 13.97 19.26 -12.05
C ARG A 106 14.26 20.71 -12.40
N GLY A 107 13.99 21.14 -13.63
CA GLY A 107 14.16 22.53 -14.04
C GLY A 107 13.37 23.51 -13.16
N GLN A 108 12.10 23.20 -12.89
CA GLN A 108 11.25 24.00 -11.99
C GLN A 108 11.75 24.02 -10.55
N HIS A 109 12.25 22.88 -10.06
CA HIS A 109 12.78 22.78 -8.72
C HIS A 109 14.07 23.60 -8.56
N LYS A 110 15.01 23.47 -9.49
CA LYS A 110 16.24 24.29 -9.51
C LYS A 110 15.93 25.78 -9.49
N SER A 111 14.98 26.24 -10.30
CA SER A 111 14.64 27.66 -10.39
C SER A 111 13.88 28.18 -9.17
N ARG A 112 12.95 27.40 -8.60
CA ARG A 112 12.09 27.88 -7.50
C ARG A 112 12.72 27.70 -6.13
N CYS A 113 13.48 26.62 -5.95
CA CYS A 113 14.05 26.23 -4.67
C CYS A 113 15.55 26.57 -4.55
N GLU A 114 16.12 27.18 -5.60
CA GLU A 114 17.53 27.59 -5.69
C GLU A 114 18.52 26.46 -5.37
N ARG A 115 18.22 25.24 -5.86
CA ARG A 115 19.04 24.03 -5.70
C ARG A 115 19.74 23.68 -7.02
N THR A 116 20.59 24.58 -7.53
CA THR A 116 21.18 24.47 -8.88
C THR A 116 22.06 23.24 -9.09
N ASN A 117 22.73 22.78 -8.03
CA ASN A 117 23.67 21.67 -8.07
C ASN A 117 22.99 20.30 -7.92
N TRP A 118 21.68 20.28 -7.64
CA TRP A 118 21.00 19.02 -7.38
C TRP A 118 20.80 18.19 -8.65
N GLU A 119 21.04 16.89 -8.50
CA GLU A 119 20.88 15.86 -9.50
C GLU A 119 19.50 15.23 -9.47
N LEU A 120 19.20 14.46 -10.51
CA LEU A 120 17.94 13.75 -10.68
C LEU A 120 18.27 12.29 -10.90
N ASN A 121 17.75 11.44 -10.02
CA ASN A 121 17.74 10.00 -10.22
C ASN A 121 16.29 9.51 -10.24
N HIS A 122 15.99 8.59 -11.14
CA HIS A 122 14.69 7.95 -11.24
C HIS A 122 14.82 6.60 -11.92
N ALA A 123 13.95 5.66 -11.53
CA ALA A 123 13.76 4.43 -12.30
C ALA A 123 13.00 4.73 -13.61
N GLY A 124 12.82 3.70 -14.45
CA GLY A 124 11.95 3.80 -15.62
C GLY A 124 10.50 4.11 -15.24
N SER A 125 9.71 4.64 -16.19
CA SER A 125 8.29 4.93 -15.97
C SER A 125 7.50 3.66 -15.67
N PHE A 126 6.55 3.72 -14.74
CA PHE A 126 5.66 2.63 -14.39
C PHE A 126 4.27 3.11 -13.97
N ARG A 127 3.27 2.23 -14.04
CA ARG A 127 1.90 2.51 -13.62
C ARG A 127 1.80 2.46 -12.09
N GLY A 128 0.98 3.32 -11.48
CA GLY A 128 0.84 3.37 -10.02
C GLY A 128 1.99 4.07 -9.29
N TYR A 129 2.78 4.85 -10.01
CA TYR A 129 3.90 5.63 -9.48
C TYR A 129 3.50 6.59 -8.34
N GLN A 130 2.29 7.18 -8.40
CA GLN A 130 1.75 8.01 -7.31
C GLN A 130 1.48 7.22 -6.02
N CYS A 131 1.17 5.92 -6.13
CA CYS A 131 1.01 5.09 -4.94
C CYS A 131 2.36 4.78 -4.32
N VAL A 132 3.37 4.48 -5.13
CA VAL A 132 4.74 4.24 -4.63
C VAL A 132 5.27 5.47 -3.92
N GLU A 133 5.17 6.66 -4.53
CA GLU A 133 5.61 7.89 -3.88
C GLU A 133 4.92 8.09 -2.52
N ARG A 134 3.59 7.93 -2.46
CA ARG A 134 2.85 8.03 -1.20
C ARG A 134 3.37 7.10 -0.11
N LEU A 135 3.69 5.84 -0.44
CA LEU A 135 4.19 4.86 0.51
C LEU A 135 5.59 5.24 1.00
N VAL A 136 6.46 5.66 0.07
CA VAL A 136 7.82 6.12 0.39
C VAL A 136 7.79 7.35 1.31
N LEU A 137 6.93 8.34 1.02
CA LEU A 137 6.80 9.53 1.86
C LEU A 137 6.31 9.21 3.28
N ILE A 138 5.50 8.17 3.45
CA ILE A 138 5.04 7.74 4.78
C ILE A 138 6.14 7.01 5.54
N GLU A 139 6.89 6.11 4.88
CA GLU A 139 8.01 5.42 5.51
C GLU A 139 9.14 6.39 5.91
N LEU A 140 9.39 7.43 5.10
CA LEU A 140 10.39 8.45 5.40
C LEU A 140 9.89 9.57 6.31
N HIS A 141 8.65 9.52 6.82
CA HIS A 141 8.02 10.65 7.51
C HIS A 141 8.85 11.17 8.69
N ASN A 142 9.45 10.28 9.48
CA ASN A 142 10.25 10.66 10.65
C ASN A 142 11.62 11.25 10.27
N LEU A 143 12.07 11.03 9.04
CA LEU A 143 13.28 11.62 8.49
C LEU A 143 13.00 12.93 7.76
N GLN A 144 11.77 13.44 7.79
CA GLN A 144 11.43 14.67 7.08
C GLN A 144 12.27 15.84 7.60
N SER A 145 12.86 16.61 6.68
CA SER A 145 13.61 17.81 7.04
C SER A 145 12.68 18.90 7.57
N ASP A 146 13.10 19.51 8.68
CA ASP A 146 12.48 20.69 9.27
C ASP A 146 12.94 22.00 8.61
N ASP A 147 13.89 21.91 7.69
CA ASP A 147 14.54 23.08 7.10
C ASP A 147 13.58 23.85 6.20
N VAL A 148 13.56 25.16 6.38
CA VAL A 148 12.83 26.05 5.49
C VAL A 148 13.65 26.19 4.21
N CYS A 149 13.08 25.76 3.08
CA CYS A 149 13.75 25.93 1.80
C CYS A 149 13.85 27.42 1.45
N LYS A 150 14.84 27.79 0.65
CA LYS A 150 15.03 29.16 0.13
C LYS A 150 13.78 29.76 -0.53
N CYS A 151 12.88 28.92 -1.03
CA CYS A 151 11.57 29.35 -1.54
C CYS A 151 10.56 29.78 -0.45
N GLY A 152 10.95 29.77 0.83
CA GLY A 152 10.11 30.09 1.99
C GLY A 152 9.19 28.96 2.44
N THR A 153 9.23 27.78 1.80
CA THR A 153 8.34 26.66 2.13
C THR A 153 9.10 25.53 2.82
N ARG A 154 8.49 24.93 3.86
CA ARG A 154 8.91 23.64 4.38
C ARG A 154 8.33 22.52 3.51
N HIS A 155 9.20 21.87 2.76
CA HIS A 155 8.85 20.82 1.82
C HIS A 155 8.64 19.48 2.53
N ARG A 156 7.45 18.88 2.40
CA ARG A 156 7.11 17.58 3.04
C ARG A 156 7.81 16.38 2.43
N GLU A 157 8.34 16.62 1.25
CA GLU A 157 9.06 15.71 0.39
C GLU A 157 10.59 15.73 0.59
N TYR A 158 11.11 16.54 1.51
CA TYR A 158 12.55 16.63 1.80
C TYR A 158 12.86 15.79 3.03
N PHE A 159 13.90 14.98 2.96
CA PHE A 159 14.26 14.02 3.99
C PHE A 159 15.75 14.10 4.28
N LYS A 160 16.10 14.01 5.56
CA LYS A 160 17.47 13.81 6.07
C LYS A 160 17.84 12.35 5.90
N ALA A 161 18.16 11.97 4.66
CA ALA A 161 18.45 10.60 4.26
C ALA A 161 19.36 10.60 3.03
N ASP A 162 20.13 9.54 2.88
CA ASP A 162 20.95 9.36 1.70
C ASP A 162 20.13 9.00 0.46
N GLU A 163 20.59 9.48 -0.68
CA GLU A 163 19.96 9.22 -1.98
C GLU A 163 19.82 7.72 -2.24
N THR A 164 20.86 6.95 -1.92
CA THR A 164 20.92 5.50 -2.14
C THR A 164 19.84 4.77 -1.35
N ASP A 165 19.59 5.19 -0.11
CA ASP A 165 18.59 4.59 0.77
C ASP A 165 17.18 4.94 0.31
N ALA A 166 16.94 6.21 -0.05
CA ALA A 166 15.67 6.64 -0.62
C ALA A 166 15.37 5.91 -1.95
N SER A 167 16.38 5.75 -2.81
CA SER A 167 16.26 5.02 -4.08
C SER A 167 16.03 3.52 -3.88
N ALA A 168 16.67 2.89 -2.89
CA ALA A 168 16.43 1.50 -2.53
C ALA A 168 14.99 1.30 -2.03
N LEU A 169 14.48 2.23 -1.23
CA LEU A 169 13.10 2.22 -0.73
C LEU A 169 12.08 2.37 -1.87
N ILE A 170 12.29 3.32 -2.79
CA ILE A 170 11.46 3.47 -4.01
C ILE A 170 11.45 2.16 -4.81
N LYS A 171 12.64 1.59 -5.04
CA LYS A 171 12.80 0.34 -5.81
C LYS A 171 12.07 -0.82 -5.16
N SER A 172 12.09 -0.94 -3.84
CA SER A 172 11.37 -2.00 -3.13
C SER A 172 9.86 -1.94 -3.37
N TRP A 173 9.27 -0.75 -3.21
CA TRP A 173 7.84 -0.56 -3.44
C TRP A 173 7.43 -0.70 -4.91
N GLN A 174 8.26 -0.20 -5.82
CA GLN A 174 8.07 -0.42 -7.25
C GLN A 174 8.10 -1.93 -7.59
N THR A 175 9.07 -2.66 -7.05
CA THR A 175 9.21 -4.11 -7.27
C THR A 175 7.97 -4.85 -6.78
N TRP A 176 7.47 -4.53 -5.59
CA TRP A 176 6.22 -5.09 -5.08
C TRP A 176 5.04 -4.83 -6.02
N LEU A 177 4.87 -3.57 -6.43
CA LEU A 177 3.77 -3.16 -7.30
C LEU A 177 3.80 -3.89 -8.65
N GLN A 178 4.98 -4.02 -9.25
CA GLN A 178 5.17 -4.66 -10.56
C GLN A 178 5.11 -6.19 -10.49
N THR A 179 5.65 -6.79 -9.43
CA THR A 179 5.73 -8.25 -9.28
C THR A 179 4.36 -8.86 -9.02
N TYR A 180 3.56 -8.21 -8.16
CA TYR A 180 2.32 -8.80 -7.67
C TYR A 180 1.07 -8.17 -8.25
N GLU A 181 1.19 -7.02 -8.92
CA GLU A 181 0.06 -6.22 -9.43
C GLU A 181 -1.08 -6.14 -8.41
N PRO A 182 -0.85 -5.59 -7.22
CA PRO A 182 -1.73 -5.74 -6.06
C PRO A 182 -3.08 -5.05 -6.22
N TYR A 183 -3.24 -4.20 -7.24
CA TYR A 183 -4.46 -3.49 -7.55
C TYR A 183 -5.15 -4.05 -8.80
N THR A 184 -6.47 -3.94 -8.83
CA THR A 184 -7.32 -4.20 -10.00
C THR A 184 -7.10 -3.13 -11.08
N SER A 185 -7.63 -3.34 -12.28
CA SER A 185 -7.60 -2.33 -13.35
C SER A 185 -8.28 -1.01 -12.98
N THR A 186 -9.24 -1.06 -12.04
CA THR A 186 -9.89 0.13 -11.46
C THR A 186 -9.11 0.73 -10.30
N GLY A 187 -7.90 0.26 -10.00
CA GLY A 187 -7.04 0.79 -8.93
C GLY A 187 -7.44 0.38 -7.52
N VAL A 188 -8.36 -0.58 -7.36
CA VAL A 188 -8.79 -1.08 -6.04
C VAL A 188 -7.92 -2.25 -5.62
N LEU A 189 -7.47 -2.28 -4.36
CA LEU A 189 -6.62 -3.34 -3.83
C LEU A 189 -7.31 -4.72 -3.96
N LYS A 190 -6.62 -5.71 -4.54
CA LYS A 190 -7.14 -7.08 -4.73
C LYS A 190 -7.38 -7.75 -3.36
N THR A 191 -8.36 -8.64 -3.29
CA THR A 191 -8.79 -9.32 -2.06
C THR A 191 -7.65 -10.00 -1.31
N VAL A 192 -6.72 -10.66 -2.02
CA VAL A 192 -5.53 -11.27 -1.41
C VAL A 192 -4.68 -10.26 -0.62
N TRP A 193 -4.48 -9.06 -1.17
CA TRP A 193 -3.70 -8.01 -0.54
C TRP A 193 -4.49 -7.29 0.55
N LYS A 194 -5.80 -7.13 0.37
CA LYS A 194 -6.69 -6.60 1.41
C LYS A 194 -6.70 -7.51 2.64
N ASP A 195 -6.94 -8.81 2.46
CA ASP A 195 -6.91 -9.80 3.54
C ASP A 195 -5.56 -9.79 4.28
N ARG A 196 -4.47 -9.70 3.51
CA ARG A 196 -3.11 -9.61 4.07
C ARG A 196 -2.90 -8.32 4.85
N LEU A 197 -3.44 -7.19 4.37
CA LEU A 197 -3.38 -5.90 5.05
C LEU A 197 -4.23 -5.89 6.33
N ASP A 198 -5.41 -6.50 6.31
CA ASP A 198 -6.30 -6.62 7.47
C ASP A 198 -5.68 -7.52 8.56
N LEU A 199 -5.07 -8.63 8.15
CA LEU A 199 -4.28 -9.48 9.06
C LEU A 199 -3.10 -8.70 9.64
N PHE A 200 -2.43 -7.90 8.81
CA PHE A 200 -1.29 -7.09 9.22
C PHE A 200 -1.69 -6.00 10.22
N GLY A 201 -2.81 -5.30 9.99
CA GLY A 201 -3.33 -4.29 10.90
C GLY A 201 -3.79 -4.86 12.24
N SER A 202 -4.45 -6.03 12.24
CA SER A 202 -4.95 -6.67 13.46
C SER A 202 -3.87 -7.35 14.31
N GLN A 203 -2.72 -7.70 13.72
CA GLN A 203 -1.63 -8.42 14.40
C GLN A 203 -0.27 -7.76 14.25
N SER A 204 -0.25 -6.45 14.01
CA SER A 204 0.99 -5.74 13.72
C SER A 204 2.06 -6.03 14.80
N SER A 205 1.64 -6.10 16.07
CA SER A 205 2.51 -6.40 17.23
C SER A 205 3.29 -7.71 17.16
N LYS A 206 2.78 -8.69 16.42
CA LYS A 206 3.37 -10.03 16.28
C LYS A 206 4.11 -10.22 14.95
N LEU A 207 3.83 -9.36 13.97
CA LEU A 207 4.32 -9.51 12.59
C LEU A 207 5.58 -8.69 12.29
N PHE A 208 5.93 -7.72 13.15
CA PHE A 208 7.18 -6.97 13.06
C PHE A 208 8.21 -7.56 14.03
N LEU A 209 8.93 -8.59 13.60
CA LEU A 209 10.16 -9.04 14.25
C LEU A 209 11.34 -8.45 13.47
N CYS A 210 11.90 -7.36 13.98
CA CYS A 210 13.17 -6.84 13.45
C CYS A 210 14.30 -7.76 13.90
N LYS A 211 14.85 -8.57 12.98
CA LYS A 211 16.00 -9.44 13.28
C LYS A 211 17.23 -8.63 13.71
N THR A 212 17.40 -7.43 13.16
CA THR A 212 18.53 -6.54 13.43
C THR A 212 18.48 -5.88 14.80
N CYS A 213 17.27 -5.67 15.33
CA CYS A 213 17.06 -4.87 16.53
C CYS A 213 17.06 -5.72 17.81
N GLU A 214 17.06 -7.06 17.68
CA GLU A 214 17.02 -8.09 18.74
C GLU A 214 15.98 -7.86 19.87
N THR A 215 15.09 -6.89 19.71
CA THR A 215 14.19 -6.40 20.76
C THR A 215 12.75 -6.46 20.27
N ASN A 216 11.86 -6.90 21.17
CA ASN A 216 10.43 -6.81 20.95
C ASN A 216 9.98 -5.35 21.04
N ARG A 217 9.02 -5.00 20.19
CA ARG A 217 8.35 -3.71 19.92
C ARG A 217 8.19 -2.63 21.01
N THR A 218 8.38 -2.94 22.29
CA THR A 218 7.83 -2.13 23.39
C THR A 218 8.87 -1.43 24.26
N ALA A 219 10.18 -1.48 23.95
CA ALA A 219 11.19 -1.04 24.92
C ALA A 219 12.40 -0.29 24.36
N THR A 220 12.38 0.23 23.12
CA THR A 220 13.49 1.08 22.64
C THR A 220 13.04 2.52 22.42
N PRO A 221 13.57 3.49 23.19
CA PRO A 221 13.37 4.92 22.94
C PRO A 221 14.13 5.43 21.71
N ASP A 222 14.99 4.61 21.11
CA ASP A 222 15.89 5.00 20.01
C ASP A 222 15.13 5.10 18.67
N PRO A 223 14.97 6.32 18.10
CA PRO A 223 14.25 6.54 16.85
C PRO A 223 14.82 5.74 15.66
N ASN A 224 16.15 5.57 15.59
CA ASN A 224 16.80 4.88 14.48
C ASN A 224 16.44 3.38 14.45
N LYS A 225 16.25 2.78 15.63
CA LYS A 225 15.80 1.37 15.74
C LYS A 225 14.33 1.21 15.35
N ILE A 226 13.50 2.23 15.60
CA ILE A 226 12.08 2.23 15.19
C ILE A 226 11.95 2.22 13.67
N ASP A 227 12.72 3.06 12.98
CA ASP A 227 12.67 3.16 11.51
C ASP A 227 13.16 1.85 10.85
N CYS A 228 14.22 1.23 11.39
CA CYS A 228 14.69 -0.09 10.96
C CYS A 228 13.61 -1.17 11.11
N CYS A 229 12.87 -1.18 12.23
CA CYS A 229 11.76 -2.12 12.45
C CYS A 229 10.64 -1.92 11.43
N ILE A 230 10.25 -0.67 11.18
CA ILE A 230 9.17 -0.33 10.24
C ILE A 230 9.49 -0.86 8.85
N ARG A 231 10.69 -0.57 8.36
CA ARG A 231 11.16 -1.02 7.05
C ARG A 231 11.13 -2.54 6.94
N ALA A 232 11.71 -3.26 7.91
CA ALA A 232 11.76 -4.71 7.90
C ALA A 232 10.36 -5.36 7.87
N GLY A 233 9.40 -4.82 8.63
CA GLY A 233 8.04 -5.37 8.64
C GLY A 233 7.26 -5.12 7.35
N TRP A 234 7.39 -3.93 6.75
CA TRP A 234 6.79 -3.65 5.45
C TRP A 234 7.42 -4.46 4.33
N GLU A 235 8.72 -4.72 4.39
CA GLU A 235 9.41 -5.58 3.45
C GLU A 235 8.94 -7.04 3.55
N ALA A 236 8.80 -7.57 4.76
CA ALA A 236 8.23 -8.90 4.99
C ALA A 236 6.75 -8.98 4.56
N TRP A 237 5.99 -7.91 4.75
CA TRP A 237 4.62 -7.81 4.26
C TRP A 237 4.56 -7.80 2.73
N ALA A 238 5.37 -6.98 2.07
CA ALA A 238 5.39 -6.82 0.62
C ALA A 238 5.94 -8.06 -0.10
N ASN A 239 6.82 -8.84 0.55
CA ASN A 239 7.47 -10.00 -0.06
C ASN A 239 7.07 -11.32 0.62
N PRO A 240 5.82 -11.79 0.44
CA PRO A 240 5.42 -13.11 0.91
C PRO A 240 6.22 -14.22 0.25
N THR A 241 6.47 -15.31 1.00
CA THR A 241 6.98 -16.54 0.39
C THR A 241 6.01 -17.06 -0.68
N SER A 242 6.54 -17.74 -1.70
CA SER A 242 5.73 -18.28 -2.81
C SER A 242 4.58 -19.17 -2.30
N ALA A 243 4.85 -20.02 -1.29
CA ALA A 243 3.84 -20.89 -0.69
C ALA A 243 2.73 -20.09 0.01
N THR A 244 3.10 -19.11 0.84
CA THR A 244 2.14 -18.25 1.54
C THR A 244 1.29 -17.46 0.55
N TYR A 245 1.92 -16.85 -0.47
CA TYR A 245 1.19 -16.09 -1.47
C TYR A 245 0.22 -16.95 -2.26
N LYS A 246 0.62 -18.16 -2.70
CA LYS A 246 -0.26 -19.10 -3.40
C LYS A 246 -1.46 -19.49 -2.55
N TYR A 247 -1.22 -19.85 -1.29
CA TYR A 247 -2.28 -20.21 -0.36
C TYR A 247 -3.28 -19.05 -0.15
N GLN A 248 -2.78 -17.85 0.13
CA GLN A 248 -3.60 -16.65 0.31
C GLN A 248 -4.38 -16.30 -0.96
N SER A 249 -3.78 -16.48 -2.14
CA SER A 249 -4.42 -16.24 -3.43
C SER A 249 -5.59 -17.20 -3.69
N VAL A 250 -5.45 -18.49 -3.34
CA VAL A 250 -6.54 -19.48 -3.43
C VAL A 250 -7.69 -19.11 -2.49
N LEU A 251 -7.39 -18.73 -1.25
CA LEU A 251 -8.42 -18.29 -0.30
C LEU A 251 -9.15 -17.04 -0.78
N ALA A 252 -8.43 -16.06 -1.33
CA ALA A 252 -9.01 -14.87 -1.91
C ALA A 252 -9.93 -15.19 -3.10
N LEU A 253 -9.51 -16.10 -3.98
CA LEU A 253 -10.33 -16.55 -5.10
C LEU A 253 -11.64 -17.21 -4.61
N ILE A 254 -11.58 -18.06 -3.58
CA ILE A 254 -12.78 -18.67 -2.98
C ILE A 254 -13.69 -17.60 -2.39
N LYS A 255 -13.14 -16.59 -1.69
CA LYS A 255 -13.90 -15.47 -1.13
C LYS A 255 -14.57 -14.64 -2.22
N ASP A 256 -13.84 -14.27 -3.27
CA ASP A 256 -14.37 -13.48 -4.39
C ASP A 256 -15.46 -14.26 -5.16
N THR A 257 -15.25 -15.58 -5.32
CA THR A 257 -16.26 -16.48 -5.89
C THR A 257 -17.48 -16.54 -4.99
N ARG A 258 -17.32 -16.63 -3.66
CA ARG A 258 -18.44 -16.64 -2.71
C ARG A 258 -19.16 -15.29 -2.61
N ALA A 259 -18.46 -14.18 -2.79
CA ALA A 259 -19.03 -12.84 -2.77
C ALA A 259 -19.82 -12.57 -4.07
N SER A 260 -19.25 -12.94 -5.22
CA SER A 260 -19.95 -12.87 -6.52
C SER A 260 -21.10 -13.87 -6.61
N HIS A 261 -20.93 -15.07 -6.06
CA HIS A 261 -21.96 -16.09 -5.87
C HIS A 261 -22.51 -16.08 -4.45
N SER A 262 -22.74 -14.91 -3.84
CA SER A 262 -23.63 -14.82 -2.68
C SER A 262 -24.88 -15.59 -3.08
N LEU A 263 -25.03 -16.83 -2.57
CA LEU A 263 -25.79 -17.90 -3.24
C LEU A 263 -27.07 -17.26 -3.73
N THR A 264 -27.18 -17.12 -5.06
CA THR A 264 -28.36 -16.50 -5.64
C THR A 264 -29.56 -17.21 -5.04
N LYS A 265 -30.66 -16.49 -4.81
CA LYS A 265 -31.90 -17.06 -4.29
C LYS A 265 -32.20 -18.43 -4.92
N LEU A 266 -31.83 -18.59 -6.20
CA LEU A 266 -31.79 -19.83 -6.98
C LEU A 266 -30.99 -20.99 -6.34
N ALA A 267 -29.73 -20.81 -5.93
CA ALA A 267 -28.93 -21.89 -5.34
C ALA A 267 -29.46 -22.31 -3.95
N ARG A 268 -29.99 -21.37 -3.15
CA ARG A 268 -30.71 -21.70 -1.91
C ARG A 268 -32.04 -22.40 -2.18
N CYS A 269 -32.76 -22.00 -3.23
CA CYS A 269 -33.97 -22.67 -3.70
C CYS A 269 -33.66 -24.09 -4.19
N LEU A 270 -32.60 -24.29 -4.97
CA LEU A 270 -32.19 -25.61 -5.46
C LEU A 270 -31.81 -26.53 -4.30
N LEU A 271 -31.04 -26.04 -3.32
CA LEU A 271 -30.71 -26.80 -2.12
C LEU A 271 -31.96 -27.14 -1.29
N ALA A 272 -32.89 -26.19 -1.11
CA ALA A 272 -34.14 -26.42 -0.41
C ALA A 272 -35.04 -27.45 -1.13
N ILE A 273 -35.08 -27.41 -2.47
CA ILE A 273 -35.81 -28.39 -3.28
C ILE A 273 -35.20 -29.79 -3.14
N ILE A 274 -33.87 -29.90 -3.17
CA ILE A 274 -33.15 -31.17 -2.97
C ILE A 274 -33.42 -31.72 -1.56
N CYS A 275 -33.34 -30.89 -0.52
CA CYS A 275 -33.64 -31.30 0.86
C CYS A 275 -35.10 -31.74 1.02
N LEU A 276 -36.07 -31.02 0.44
CA LEU A 276 -37.49 -31.37 0.50
C LEU A 276 -37.77 -32.70 -0.22
N ARG A 277 -37.08 -32.97 -1.33
CA ARG A 277 -37.15 -34.21 -2.09
C ARG A 277 -36.60 -35.43 -1.36
N LEU A 278 -35.57 -35.28 -0.53
CA LEU A 278 -35.02 -36.37 0.27
C LEU A 278 -35.84 -36.64 1.54
N LEU A 279 -36.44 -35.60 2.13
CA LEU A 279 -37.21 -35.71 3.37
C LEU A 279 -38.64 -36.25 3.14
N ILE A 280 -39.33 -35.88 2.06
CA ILE A 280 -40.71 -36.32 1.80
C ILE A 280 -40.84 -37.86 1.73
N PRO A 281 -40.01 -38.59 0.95
CA PRO A 281 -40.09 -40.05 0.90
C PRO A 281 -39.72 -40.71 2.23
N ALA A 282 -38.73 -40.16 2.96
CA ALA A 282 -38.33 -40.67 4.26
C ALA A 282 -39.45 -40.52 5.30
N ILE A 283 -40.16 -39.39 5.31
CA ILE A 283 -41.31 -39.14 6.19
C ILE A 283 -42.47 -40.07 5.83
N LEU A 284 -42.79 -40.23 4.54
CA LEU A 284 -43.85 -41.13 4.08
C LEU A 284 -43.53 -42.61 4.35
N HIS A 285 -42.25 -42.97 4.44
CA HIS A 285 -41.80 -44.31 4.81
C HIS A 285 -41.83 -44.55 6.33
N TYR A 286 -41.56 -43.52 7.15
CA TYR A 286 -41.54 -43.63 8.62
C TYR A 286 -42.91 -43.43 9.29
N PHE A 287 -43.79 -42.64 8.66
CA PHE A 287 -45.16 -42.41 9.11
C PHE A 287 -46.16 -42.83 8.02
N PRO A 288 -46.43 -44.13 7.85
CA PRO A 288 -47.52 -44.58 7.01
C PRO A 288 -48.85 -44.16 7.67
N LEU A 289 -49.40 -43.02 7.25
CA LEU A 289 -50.66 -42.49 7.80
C LEU A 289 -51.90 -43.35 7.47
N ILE A 290 -51.78 -44.44 6.69
CA ILE A 290 -52.92 -45.25 6.24
C ILE A 290 -52.51 -46.74 6.13
N PRO A 291 -53.33 -47.70 6.62
CA PRO A 291 -52.99 -49.12 6.57
C PRO A 291 -52.88 -49.69 5.14
N ALA A 292 -51.89 -50.56 4.96
CA ALA A 292 -51.27 -50.98 3.71
C ALA A 292 -52.06 -52.04 2.91
N SER A 293 -53.23 -51.69 2.36
CA SER A 293 -53.97 -52.62 1.49
C SER A 293 -54.40 -52.09 0.12
N SER A 294 -54.02 -50.87 -0.28
CA SER A 294 -54.42 -50.35 -1.59
C SER A 294 -53.30 -50.31 -2.62
N ASN A 295 -53.55 -50.93 -3.78
CA ASN A 295 -52.80 -50.79 -5.04
C ASN A 295 -52.57 -49.32 -5.45
N ALA A 296 -53.28 -48.38 -4.84
CA ALA A 296 -53.09 -46.95 -5.03
C ALA A 296 -51.79 -46.43 -4.41
N ILE A 297 -51.32 -46.98 -3.29
CA ILE A 297 -50.07 -46.55 -2.63
C ILE A 297 -48.86 -46.91 -3.48
N PHE A 298 -48.82 -48.14 -4.02
CA PHE A 298 -47.74 -48.57 -4.89
C PHE A 298 -47.70 -47.77 -6.19
N LYS A 299 -48.88 -47.45 -6.75
CA LYS A 299 -49.00 -46.56 -7.92
C LYS A 299 -48.57 -45.13 -7.61
N ALA A 300 -48.92 -44.59 -6.45
CA ALA A 300 -48.49 -43.25 -6.03
C ALA A 300 -46.98 -43.17 -5.79
N TYR A 301 -46.39 -44.21 -5.19
CA TYR A 301 -44.94 -44.32 -4.99
C TYR A 301 -44.19 -44.46 -6.32
N ALA A 302 -44.71 -45.29 -7.23
CA ALA A 302 -44.16 -45.42 -8.58
C ALA A 302 -44.26 -44.12 -9.39
N LEU A 303 -45.39 -43.39 -9.29
CA LEU A 303 -45.57 -42.09 -9.95
C LEU A 303 -44.62 -41.03 -9.37
N SER A 304 -44.47 -41.00 -8.03
CA SER A 304 -43.52 -40.15 -7.32
C SER A 304 -42.08 -40.42 -7.76
N SER A 305 -41.70 -41.69 -7.91
CA SER A 305 -40.36 -42.10 -8.34
C SER A 305 -40.11 -41.74 -9.81
N ALA A 306 -41.10 -41.92 -10.69
CA ALA A 306 -41.02 -41.56 -12.10
C ALA A 306 -40.94 -40.04 -12.32
N LEU A 307 -41.73 -39.24 -11.59
CA LEU A 307 -41.62 -37.77 -11.54
C LEU A 307 -40.29 -37.32 -10.90
N GLY A 308 -39.72 -38.17 -10.05
CA GLY A 308 -38.37 -38.06 -9.51
C GLY A 308 -37.32 -37.97 -10.62
N VAL A 309 -37.25 -39.02 -11.42
CA VAL A 309 -36.29 -39.20 -12.51
C VAL A 309 -36.41 -38.13 -13.60
N VAL A 310 -37.63 -37.76 -14.00
CA VAL A 310 -37.83 -36.72 -15.03
C VAL A 310 -37.32 -35.35 -14.57
N PHE A 311 -37.52 -35.03 -13.31
CA PHE A 311 -37.01 -33.79 -12.72
C PHE A 311 -35.49 -33.83 -12.55
N ASP A 312 -34.91 -34.95 -12.14
CA ASP A 312 -33.46 -35.09 -11.99
C ASP A 312 -32.75 -34.99 -13.35
N LEU A 313 -33.37 -35.51 -14.42
CA LEU A 313 -32.94 -35.29 -15.80
C LEU A 313 -33.06 -33.81 -16.21
N GLY A 314 -34.14 -33.13 -15.82
CA GLY A 314 -34.33 -31.70 -16.07
C GLY A 314 -33.31 -30.81 -15.36
N VAL A 315 -33.02 -31.06 -14.08
CA VAL A 315 -31.99 -30.35 -13.30
C VAL A 315 -30.60 -30.64 -13.87
N SER A 316 -30.32 -31.90 -14.21
CA SER A 316 -29.05 -32.28 -14.86
C SER A 316 -28.88 -31.59 -16.22
N ALA A 317 -29.93 -31.50 -17.03
CA ALA A 317 -29.91 -30.79 -18.31
C ALA A 317 -29.69 -29.27 -18.11
N ILE A 318 -30.32 -28.65 -17.12
CA ILE A 318 -30.11 -27.23 -16.80
C ILE A 318 -28.68 -26.98 -16.31
N LEU A 319 -28.13 -27.85 -15.46
CA LEU A 319 -26.74 -27.75 -14.99
C LEU A 319 -25.74 -27.96 -16.13
N LEU A 320 -26.00 -28.92 -17.02
CA LEU A 320 -25.18 -29.14 -18.22
C LEU A 320 -25.26 -27.94 -19.16
N LEU A 321 -26.44 -27.39 -19.42
CA LEU A 321 -26.61 -26.16 -20.21
C LEU A 321 -25.89 -24.98 -19.56
N TRP A 322 -25.87 -24.86 -18.23
CA TRP A 322 -25.17 -23.79 -17.52
C TRP A 322 -23.65 -23.94 -17.56
N ILE A 323 -23.14 -25.17 -17.58
CA ILE A 323 -21.71 -25.48 -17.78
C ILE A 323 -21.31 -25.27 -19.25
N SER A 324 -22.18 -25.63 -20.20
CA SER A 324 -21.93 -25.52 -21.64
C SER A 324 -22.14 -24.12 -22.22
N PHE A 325 -23.03 -23.31 -21.64
CA PHE A 325 -23.33 -21.93 -22.07
C PHE A 325 -22.99 -20.87 -21.03
N GLY A 326 -22.38 -21.23 -19.90
CA GLY A 326 -21.73 -20.28 -19.00
C GLY A 326 -20.75 -19.47 -19.83
N PRO A 327 -20.84 -18.12 -19.85
CA PRO A 327 -20.14 -17.33 -20.84
C PRO A 327 -18.65 -17.61 -20.71
N ASN A 328 -18.04 -18.08 -21.80
CA ASN A 328 -16.63 -17.86 -22.08
C ASN A 328 -16.41 -16.37 -21.85
N ARG A 329 -15.88 -15.99 -20.68
CA ARG A 329 -15.47 -14.61 -20.41
C ARG A 329 -14.16 -14.39 -21.16
N GLU A 330 -14.27 -14.30 -22.49
CA GLU A 330 -13.50 -13.30 -23.20
C GLU A 330 -13.94 -11.96 -22.62
N ILE A 331 -13.01 -11.26 -21.99
CA ILE A 331 -13.22 -9.92 -21.45
C ILE A 331 -13.34 -9.01 -22.67
N ALA A 332 -14.56 -8.84 -23.18
CA ALA A 332 -14.86 -7.81 -24.16
C ALA A 332 -14.83 -6.43 -23.49
N PRO A 333 -14.33 -5.38 -24.16
CA PRO A 333 -14.20 -4.05 -23.60
C PRO A 333 -15.57 -3.41 -23.43
N ILE A 334 -15.82 -2.81 -22.28
CA ILE A 334 -17.02 -2.02 -22.05
C ILE A 334 -16.84 -0.68 -22.77
N GLU A 335 -17.42 -0.58 -23.95
CA GLU A 335 -17.77 0.69 -24.59
C GLU A 335 -19.11 1.21 -24.08
N GLY A 336 -19.17 2.54 -23.88
CA GLY A 336 -20.38 3.32 -23.65
C GLY A 336 -20.49 3.86 -22.22
N THR A 337 -20.53 5.16 -21.95
CA THR A 337 -21.12 6.20 -22.79
C THR A 337 -20.75 7.61 -22.32
N LYS A 338 -20.68 8.49 -23.33
CA LYS A 338 -20.96 9.94 -23.33
C LYS A 338 -19.86 10.87 -22.84
N ALA A 339 -19.04 11.23 -23.84
CA ALA A 339 -18.55 12.58 -24.04
C ALA A 339 -19.60 13.64 -23.67
N SER A 340 -19.31 14.41 -22.61
CA SER A 340 -19.86 15.76 -22.47
C SER A 340 -19.05 16.67 -23.39
N LYS A 341 -19.74 17.27 -24.35
CA LYS A 341 -19.20 18.31 -25.21
C LYS A 341 -18.76 19.50 -24.34
N SER A 342 -17.49 19.86 -24.53
CA SER A 342 -16.87 21.15 -24.25
C SER A 342 -17.81 22.36 -24.42
N PRO A 343 -17.80 23.32 -23.48
CA PRO A 343 -17.90 24.73 -23.80
C PRO A 343 -16.47 25.27 -23.99
N ARG A 344 -16.13 25.43 -25.27
CA ARG A 344 -15.05 26.24 -25.82
C ARG A 344 -15.10 27.64 -25.21
N LYS A 345 -14.21 27.98 -24.27
CA LYS A 345 -13.85 29.38 -23.99
C LYS A 345 -12.80 29.80 -25.02
N GLU A 346 -13.29 30.36 -26.11
CA GLU A 346 -12.47 30.96 -27.14
C GLU A 346 -12.05 32.37 -26.70
N LYS A 347 -10.76 32.63 -26.96
CA LYS A 347 -10.02 33.89 -26.86
C LYS A 347 -10.87 35.15 -27.14
N SER A 348 -10.78 36.12 -26.23
CA SER A 348 -10.76 37.53 -26.59
C SER A 348 -9.33 37.91 -26.99
N ARG A 349 -9.04 37.88 -28.29
CA ARG A 349 -7.90 38.62 -28.88
C ARG A 349 -8.48 39.57 -29.92
N GLY A 350 -8.09 40.83 -29.79
CA GLY A 350 -8.73 41.97 -30.41
C GLY A 350 -8.90 41.87 -31.93
N GLN A 351 -10.03 42.39 -32.38
CA GLN A 351 -10.20 42.88 -33.73
C GLN A 351 -9.40 44.18 -33.86
N ASN A 352 -8.44 44.19 -34.78
CA ASN A 352 -7.93 45.39 -35.43
C ASN A 352 -7.64 45.03 -36.88
N ALA A 353 -7.98 45.99 -37.77
CA ALA A 353 -7.92 46.01 -39.24
C ALA A 353 -9.31 45.82 -39.89
N ALA A 354 -9.81 46.71 -40.75
CA ALA A 354 -9.28 47.95 -41.32
C ALA A 354 -10.42 48.68 -42.06
N VAL A 355 -10.43 50.03 -42.05
CA VAL A 355 -10.91 50.94 -43.12
C VAL A 355 -10.23 52.30 -42.79
N ASP A 356 -9.13 52.66 -43.43
CA ASP A 356 -8.99 53.35 -44.71
C ASP A 356 -9.28 54.88 -44.67
N SER A 357 -8.32 55.60 -45.25
CA SER A 357 -8.35 56.95 -45.80
C SER A 357 -8.20 58.19 -44.89
N LYS A 358 -7.36 59.09 -45.43
CA LYS A 358 -7.17 60.53 -45.14
C LYS A 358 -6.27 60.88 -43.95
N GLU A 359 -5.40 61.87 -43.98
CA GLU A 359 -4.83 62.77 -44.99
C GLU A 359 -3.85 63.65 -44.18
N ASN A 360 -2.88 64.29 -44.87
CA ASN A 360 -2.30 65.57 -44.48
C ASN A 360 -1.29 65.67 -43.29
N ARG A 361 -0.04 65.87 -43.72
CA ARG A 361 0.75 67.12 -43.60
C ARG A 361 1.66 67.33 -42.37
N TYR A 362 2.90 67.66 -42.75
CA TYR A 362 4.03 68.28 -42.05
C TYR A 362 4.91 67.42 -41.16
#